data_AF-A0A932DA36-F1
#
_entry.id   AF-A0A932DA36-F1
#
_cell.length_a   1.000
_cell.length_b   1.000
_cell.length_c   1.000
_cell.angle_alpha   90.00
_cell.angle_beta   90.00
_cell.angle_gamma   90.00
#
_symmetry.space_group_name_H-M   'P 1'
#
loop_
_entity.id
_entity.type
_entity.pdbx_description
1 polymer ?
#
loop_
_entity_poly.entity_id
_entity_poly.type
_entity_poly.pdbx_seq_one_letter_code
_entity_poly.pdbx_strand_id
1 'polypeptide(L)'
;MNLIQAELRTANPDFNIELLGVNWDPQPSFNAQMTSGRTLPWLQDTLAVPVKTSWGATYRDVRILDAQNRLQGVFNLTDNDLASEANRTTLKQLLLAAAKAADADNDRLPDDWELKHFGNLAAKAAEDFDHDGHDNFSELAFGMDPTKAESHAVIFPQMSLVASQRVMRVSFRRCAGSLLDYSLEASSDLFPWSAGTVRVTEVGLARNLFDGSGTVEVLYEMPASTAPQGFLRVRAVPRP
;
A
#
# COMPACT_ATOMS: atom_id res chain seq x y z
N MET A 1 10.20 -7.66 -16.65
CA MET A 1 9.84 -7.18 -15.31
C MET A 1 9.69 -5.65 -15.22
N ASN A 2 10.70 -4.82 -15.55
CA ASN A 2 10.53 -3.34 -15.54
C ASN A 2 9.29 -2.86 -16.32
N LEU A 3 9.09 -3.40 -17.53
CA LEU A 3 7.91 -3.08 -18.36
C LEU A 3 6.61 -3.45 -17.64
N ILE A 4 6.53 -4.64 -17.05
CA ILE A 4 5.36 -5.10 -16.28
C ILE A 4 5.08 -4.15 -15.09
N GLN A 5 6.12 -3.74 -14.35
CA GLN A 5 5.97 -2.74 -13.27
C GLN A 5 5.38 -1.43 -13.79
N ALA A 6 5.92 -0.91 -14.89
CA ALA A 6 5.47 0.35 -15.48
C ALA A 6 4.01 0.25 -15.96
N GLU A 7 3.65 -0.86 -16.61
CA GLU A 7 2.27 -1.14 -17.06
C GLU A 7 1.30 -1.23 -15.89
N LEU A 8 1.65 -1.94 -14.80
CA LEU A 8 0.79 -2.07 -13.62
C LEU A 8 0.57 -0.71 -12.94
N ARG A 9 1.62 0.09 -12.74
CA ARG A 9 1.48 1.44 -12.16
C ARG A 9 0.67 2.38 -13.04
N THR A 10 0.76 2.24 -14.37
CA THR A 10 0.02 3.10 -15.30
C THR A 10 -1.45 2.71 -15.39
N ALA A 11 -1.74 1.41 -15.49
CA ALA A 11 -3.09 0.91 -15.66
C ALA A 11 -3.87 0.83 -14.35
N ASN A 12 -3.19 0.58 -13.23
CA ASN A 12 -3.81 0.35 -11.93
C ASN A 12 -3.01 1.01 -10.79
N PRO A 13 -2.85 2.35 -10.81
CA PRO A 13 -2.06 3.07 -9.82
C PRO A 13 -2.52 2.81 -8.38
N ASP A 14 -3.82 2.61 -8.17
CA ASP A 14 -4.41 2.41 -6.85
C ASP A 14 -4.08 1.05 -6.22
N PHE A 15 -3.74 0.03 -7.02
CA PHE A 15 -3.36 -1.28 -6.47
C PHE A 15 -1.99 -1.28 -5.80
N ASN A 16 -1.17 -0.25 -6.03
CA ASN A 16 0.18 -0.10 -5.48
C ASN A 16 1.06 -1.37 -5.53
N ILE A 17 0.98 -2.10 -6.65
CA ILE A 17 1.75 -3.33 -6.86
C ILE A 17 3.22 -2.98 -7.09
N GLU A 18 4.09 -3.54 -6.27
CA GLU A 18 5.53 -3.29 -6.30
C GLU A 18 6.32 -4.57 -6.54
N LEU A 19 7.11 -4.60 -7.60
CA LEU A 19 8.00 -5.69 -7.97
C LEU A 19 9.41 -5.40 -7.46
N LEU A 20 9.90 -6.31 -6.62
CA LEU A 20 11.26 -6.28 -6.09
C LEU A 20 12.09 -7.40 -6.74
N GLY A 21 13.31 -7.09 -7.14
CA GLY A 21 14.31 -8.09 -7.48
C GLY A 21 15.02 -8.60 -6.22
N VAL A 22 15.47 -9.84 -6.23
CA VAL A 22 16.38 -10.37 -5.19
C VAL A 22 17.63 -10.89 -5.88
N ASN A 23 18.79 -10.33 -5.52
CA ASN A 23 20.07 -10.86 -5.93
C ASN A 23 20.46 -12.01 -4.99
N TRP A 24 20.60 -13.22 -5.54
CA TRP A 24 21.01 -14.42 -4.79
C TRP A 24 22.51 -14.61 -4.69
N ASP A 25 23.30 -13.83 -5.44
CA ASP A 25 24.74 -13.87 -5.29
C ASP A 25 25.10 -13.19 -3.97
N PRO A 26 25.62 -13.91 -2.95
CA PRO A 26 25.88 -13.34 -1.64
C PRO A 26 27.00 -12.29 -1.65
N GLN A 27 27.75 -12.14 -2.75
CA GLN A 27 28.81 -11.17 -2.89
C GLN A 27 28.27 -9.84 -3.43
N PRO A 28 28.41 -8.72 -2.68
CA PRO A 28 27.94 -7.41 -3.13
C PRO A 28 28.56 -6.90 -4.44
N SER A 29 29.69 -7.47 -4.86
CA SER A 29 30.37 -7.14 -6.13
C SER A 29 29.50 -7.40 -7.36
N PHE A 30 28.51 -8.30 -7.28
CA PHE A 30 27.59 -8.57 -8.38
C PHE A 30 26.40 -7.61 -8.46
N ASN A 31 26.21 -6.73 -7.48
CA ASN A 31 25.05 -5.84 -7.42
C ASN A 31 24.97 -4.91 -8.62
N ALA A 32 26.10 -4.41 -9.11
CA ALA A 32 26.14 -3.56 -10.29
C ALA A 32 25.69 -4.32 -11.55
N GLN A 33 26.06 -5.59 -11.69
CA GLN A 33 25.63 -6.42 -12.82
C GLN A 33 24.14 -6.77 -12.72
N MET A 34 23.67 -7.06 -11.50
CA MET A 34 22.28 -7.40 -11.22
C MET A 34 21.33 -6.21 -11.32
N THR A 35 21.81 -4.98 -11.18
CA THR A 35 20.99 -3.76 -11.28
C THR A 35 21.18 -2.99 -12.59
N SER A 36 22.25 -3.26 -13.36
CA SER A 36 22.52 -2.55 -14.63
C SER A 36 21.32 -2.63 -15.59
N GLY A 37 20.86 -1.45 -16.06
CA GLY A 37 19.71 -1.32 -16.95
C GLY A 37 18.35 -1.62 -16.31
N ARG A 38 18.28 -1.79 -14.99
CA ARG A 38 17.06 -2.14 -14.25
C ARG A 38 16.57 -1.00 -13.37
N THR A 39 15.26 -0.83 -13.31
CA THR A 39 14.61 0.24 -12.53
C THR A 39 13.88 -0.29 -11.30
N LEU A 40 13.70 -1.61 -11.20
CA LEU A 40 13.15 -2.22 -10.00
C LEU A 40 14.11 -2.05 -8.82
N PRO A 41 13.62 -1.91 -7.59
CA PRO A 41 14.45 -2.07 -6.41
C PRO A 41 15.00 -3.51 -6.34
N TRP A 42 16.23 -3.65 -5.84
CA TRP A 42 16.89 -4.95 -5.67
C TRP A 42 17.30 -5.14 -4.23
N LEU A 43 16.82 -6.24 -3.65
CA LEU A 43 17.25 -6.74 -2.35
C LEU A 43 18.46 -7.65 -2.52
N GLN A 44 19.29 -7.70 -1.49
CA GLN A 44 20.47 -8.55 -1.43
C GLN A 44 20.20 -9.75 -0.54
N ASP A 45 20.29 -10.96 -1.10
CA ASP A 45 20.33 -12.18 -0.29
C ASP A 45 21.70 -12.28 0.41
N THR A 46 21.71 -12.54 1.71
CA THR A 46 22.96 -12.59 2.49
C THR A 46 22.98 -13.82 3.37
N LEU A 47 24.17 -14.21 3.85
CA LEU A 47 24.28 -15.31 4.80
C LEU A 47 23.55 -15.03 6.13
N ALA A 48 23.45 -13.74 6.53
CA ALA A 48 22.72 -13.33 7.72
C ALA A 48 21.20 -13.36 7.52
N VAL A 49 20.72 -13.09 6.29
CA VAL A 49 19.30 -13.11 5.92
C VAL A 49 19.15 -13.93 4.64
N PRO A 50 19.20 -15.27 4.73
CA PRO A 50 19.22 -16.16 3.57
C PRO A 50 17.81 -16.35 2.99
N VAL A 51 17.30 -15.34 2.28
CA VAL A 51 15.92 -15.28 1.81
C VAL A 51 15.61 -16.40 0.81
N LYS A 52 16.58 -16.81 -0.02
CA LYS A 52 16.39 -17.92 -0.96
C LYS A 52 15.95 -19.20 -0.22
N THR A 53 16.68 -19.57 0.82
CA THR A 53 16.42 -20.79 1.60
C THR A 53 15.19 -20.62 2.46
N SER A 54 15.07 -19.49 3.15
CA SER A 54 13.92 -19.17 4.03
C SER A 54 12.59 -19.24 3.28
N TRP A 55 12.55 -18.73 2.05
CA TRP A 55 11.35 -18.75 1.22
C TRP A 55 11.18 -20.04 0.41
N GLY A 56 12.17 -20.94 0.42
CA GLY A 56 12.17 -22.12 -0.46
C GLY A 56 12.06 -21.72 -1.93
N ALA A 57 12.74 -20.65 -2.33
CA ALA A 57 12.63 -20.09 -3.68
C ALA A 57 13.52 -20.85 -4.67
N THR A 58 12.99 -21.09 -5.87
CA THR A 58 13.68 -21.70 -7.00
C THR A 58 14.05 -20.65 -8.06
N TYR A 59 15.04 -20.97 -8.90
CA TYR A 59 15.62 -20.01 -9.82
C TYR A 59 14.53 -19.39 -10.71
N ARG A 60 14.46 -18.06 -10.70
CA ARG A 60 13.50 -17.24 -11.44
C ARG A 60 12.03 -17.41 -11.00
N ASP A 61 11.78 -17.79 -9.76
CA ASP A 61 10.46 -17.63 -9.16
C ASP A 61 10.07 -16.16 -9.09
N VAL A 62 8.87 -15.84 -9.58
CA VAL A 62 8.12 -14.66 -9.14
C VAL A 62 7.16 -15.11 -8.07
N ARG A 63 7.47 -14.77 -6.82
CA ARG A 63 6.59 -15.06 -5.66
C ARG A 63 5.60 -13.93 -5.51
N ILE A 64 4.32 -14.25 -5.60
CA ILE A 64 3.22 -13.28 -5.61
C ILE A 64 2.63 -13.22 -4.21
N LEU A 65 2.69 -12.05 -3.62
CA LEU A 65 2.21 -11.78 -2.26
C LEU A 65 1.01 -10.84 -2.33
N ASP A 66 0.09 -10.96 -1.38
CA ASP A 66 -0.93 -9.95 -1.12
C ASP A 66 -0.39 -8.79 -0.25
N ALA A 67 -1.27 -7.84 0.08
CA ALA A 67 -0.92 -6.66 0.86
C ALA A 67 -0.47 -6.98 2.30
N GLN A 68 -0.83 -8.15 2.83
CA GLN A 68 -0.46 -8.65 4.16
C GLN A 68 0.78 -9.56 4.11
N ASN A 69 1.52 -9.58 2.98
CA ASN A 69 2.71 -10.40 2.74
C ASN A 69 2.45 -11.92 2.75
N ARG A 70 1.22 -12.38 2.49
CA ARG A 70 0.93 -13.82 2.40
C ARG A 70 1.12 -14.30 0.96
N LEU A 71 1.66 -15.51 0.80
CA LEU A 71 1.95 -16.09 -0.52
C LEU A 71 0.67 -16.57 -1.21
N GLN A 72 0.34 -15.91 -2.31
CA GLN A 72 -0.80 -16.25 -3.17
C GLN A 72 -0.41 -17.21 -4.30
N GLY A 73 0.85 -17.18 -4.73
CA GLY A 73 1.33 -18.10 -5.75
C GLY A 73 2.78 -17.90 -6.15
N VAL A 74 3.28 -18.81 -6.99
CA VAL A 74 4.61 -18.75 -7.57
C VAL A 74 4.50 -18.92 -9.09
N PHE A 75 5.09 -17.99 -9.83
CA PHE A 75 5.16 -18.02 -11.29
C PHE A 75 6.62 -18.12 -11.73
N ASN A 76 7.06 -19.31 -12.12
CA ASN A 76 8.45 -19.55 -12.49
C ASN A 76 8.74 -19.12 -13.93
N LEU A 77 9.69 -18.20 -14.14
CA LEU A 77 9.99 -17.65 -15.46
C LEU A 77 10.89 -18.55 -16.32
N THR A 78 11.44 -19.64 -15.77
CA THR A 78 12.12 -20.68 -16.55
C THR A 78 11.10 -21.43 -17.40
N ASP A 79 9.96 -21.76 -16.82
CA ASP A 79 8.87 -22.45 -17.51
C ASP A 79 7.99 -21.46 -18.30
N ASN A 80 7.94 -20.20 -17.86
CA ASN A 80 7.07 -19.17 -18.42
C ASN A 80 7.86 -17.96 -18.93
N ASP A 81 8.45 -18.08 -20.13
CA ASP A 81 9.22 -16.99 -20.73
C ASP A 81 8.35 -15.74 -20.99
N LEU A 82 8.80 -14.59 -20.50
CA LEU A 82 8.15 -13.29 -20.68
C LEU A 82 8.32 -12.71 -22.09
N ALA A 83 9.10 -13.34 -22.98
CA ALA A 83 9.04 -13.05 -24.41
C ALA A 83 7.63 -13.36 -24.98
N SER A 84 6.94 -14.35 -24.42
CA SER A 84 5.54 -14.67 -24.75
C SER A 84 4.58 -13.64 -24.14
N GLU A 85 3.70 -13.08 -24.97
CA GLU A 85 2.66 -12.17 -24.52
C GLU A 85 1.65 -12.84 -23.59
N ALA A 86 1.29 -14.10 -23.87
CA ALA A 86 0.37 -14.86 -23.02
C ALA A 86 0.92 -15.01 -21.59
N ASN A 87 2.23 -15.25 -21.46
CA ASN A 87 2.89 -15.37 -20.15
C ASN A 87 2.91 -14.03 -19.41
N ARG A 88 3.18 -12.92 -20.11
CA ARG A 88 3.11 -11.56 -19.52
C ARG A 88 1.70 -11.24 -19.03
N THR A 89 0.69 -11.56 -19.82
CA THR A 89 -0.72 -11.34 -19.46
C THR A 89 -1.12 -12.18 -18.25
N THR A 90 -0.75 -13.45 -18.24
CA THR A 90 -1.03 -14.36 -17.11
C THR A 90 -0.38 -13.84 -15.82
N LEU A 91 0.90 -13.46 -15.87
CA LEU A 91 1.58 -12.91 -14.69
C LEU A 91 0.92 -11.63 -14.19
N LYS A 92 0.54 -10.71 -15.08
CA LYS A 92 -0.18 -9.49 -14.70
C LYS A 92 -1.53 -9.80 -14.04
N GLN A 93 -2.28 -10.77 -14.56
CA GLN A 93 -3.55 -11.18 -13.97
C GLN A 93 -3.37 -11.74 -12.56
N LEU A 94 -2.35 -12.57 -12.33
CA LEU A 94 -2.05 -13.09 -10.99
C LEU A 94 -1.67 -11.97 -10.00
N LEU A 95 -0.85 -11.00 -10.44
CA LEU A 95 -0.47 -9.85 -9.61
C LEU A 95 -1.68 -8.97 -9.27
N LEU A 96 -2.57 -8.72 -10.24
CA LEU A 96 -3.79 -7.94 -10.02
C LEU A 96 -4.79 -8.69 -9.13
N ALA A 97 -4.92 -10.00 -9.28
CA ALA A 97 -5.77 -10.82 -8.43
C ALA A 97 -5.30 -10.78 -6.97
N ALA A 98 -4.00 -10.92 -6.73
CA ALA A 98 -3.42 -10.86 -5.38
C ALA A 98 -3.53 -9.46 -4.72
N ALA A 99 -3.61 -8.40 -5.52
CA ALA A 99 -3.80 -7.04 -5.01
C ALA A 99 -5.26 -6.67 -4.75
N LYS A 100 -6.20 -7.48 -5.25
CA LYS A 100 -7.63 -7.25 -5.06
C LYS A 100 -8.07 -7.90 -3.75
N ALA A 101 -8.69 -7.11 -2.88
CA ALA A 101 -9.34 -7.62 -1.68
C ALA A 101 -10.67 -8.32 -2.03
N ALA A 102 -10.91 -9.47 -1.39
CA ALA A 102 -12.20 -10.15 -1.38
C ALA A 102 -13.07 -9.59 -0.24
N ASP A 103 -14.38 -9.63 -0.44
CA ASP A 103 -15.42 -9.20 0.51
C ASP A 103 -16.63 -10.12 0.24
N ALA A 104 -16.67 -11.27 0.92
CA ALA A 104 -17.59 -12.36 0.63
C ALA A 104 -18.98 -12.15 1.21
N ASP A 105 -19.09 -11.45 2.34
CA ASP A 105 -20.35 -11.13 2.99
C ASP A 105 -20.90 -9.74 2.62
N ASN A 106 -20.14 -8.97 1.83
CA ASN A 106 -20.48 -7.67 1.23
C ASN A 106 -20.72 -6.58 2.28
N ASP A 107 -19.97 -6.62 3.37
CA ASP A 107 -20.08 -5.65 4.45
C ASP A 107 -19.08 -4.48 4.32
N ARG A 108 -18.21 -4.54 3.28
CA ARG A 108 -17.15 -3.58 2.94
C ARG A 108 -15.89 -3.69 3.80
N LEU A 109 -15.77 -4.74 4.60
CA LEU A 109 -14.52 -5.17 5.20
C LEU A 109 -13.88 -6.25 4.31
N PRO A 110 -12.56 -6.20 4.07
CA PRO A 110 -11.89 -7.26 3.35
C PRO A 110 -11.85 -8.55 4.17
N ASP A 111 -12.19 -9.68 3.56
CA ASP A 111 -12.20 -11.01 4.20
C ASP A 111 -10.87 -11.28 4.93
N ASP A 112 -9.76 -10.93 4.30
CA ASP A 112 -8.43 -11.17 4.83
C ASP A 112 -8.09 -10.30 6.03
N TRP A 113 -8.65 -9.09 6.10
CA TRP A 113 -8.53 -8.22 7.24
C TRP A 113 -9.39 -8.75 8.39
N GLU A 114 -10.64 -9.13 8.12
CA GLU A 114 -11.52 -9.70 9.14
C GLU A 114 -10.98 -11.03 9.71
N LEU A 115 -10.54 -11.95 8.85
CA LEU A 115 -9.94 -13.21 9.28
C LEU A 115 -8.68 -12.99 10.12
N LYS A 116 -7.90 -11.93 9.85
CA LYS A 116 -6.70 -11.59 10.62
C LYS A 116 -7.05 -11.07 12.02
N HIS A 117 -8.09 -10.26 12.15
CA HIS A 117 -8.43 -9.58 13.40
C HIS A 117 -9.47 -10.34 14.24
N PHE A 118 -10.48 -10.95 13.60
CA PHE A 118 -11.61 -11.61 14.27
C PHE A 118 -11.66 -13.13 14.06
N GLY A 119 -10.93 -13.65 13.06
CA GLY A 119 -10.88 -15.09 12.76
C GLY A 119 -12.13 -15.64 12.05
N ASN A 120 -13.04 -14.77 11.62
CA ASN A 120 -14.25 -15.07 10.84
C ASN A 120 -14.70 -13.79 10.09
N LEU A 121 -15.80 -13.89 9.33
CA LEU A 121 -16.39 -12.82 8.51
C LEU A 121 -17.71 -12.31 9.13
N ALA A 122 -17.78 -12.19 10.46
CA ALA A 122 -19.01 -11.80 11.15
C ALA A 122 -18.94 -10.40 11.76
N ALA A 123 -17.77 -9.78 11.76
CA ALA A 123 -17.61 -8.41 12.19
C ALA A 123 -18.33 -7.50 11.21
N LYS A 124 -18.77 -6.33 11.68
CA LYS A 124 -19.40 -5.35 10.79
C LYS A 124 -18.60 -4.08 10.72
N ALA A 125 -18.58 -3.46 9.55
CA ALA A 125 -17.97 -2.15 9.33
C ALA A 125 -18.32 -1.07 10.39
N ALA A 126 -19.53 -1.10 10.96
CA ALA A 126 -20.02 -0.10 11.93
C ALA A 126 -19.87 -0.52 13.42
N GLU A 127 -19.26 -1.68 13.69
CA GLU A 127 -19.00 -2.13 15.06
C GLU A 127 -17.70 -1.53 15.58
N ASP A 128 -17.66 -1.29 16.90
CA ASP A 128 -16.49 -0.85 17.66
C ASP A 128 -16.16 -2.00 18.63
N PHE A 129 -15.28 -2.89 18.19
CA PHE A 129 -15.06 -4.19 18.82
C PHE A 129 -14.27 -4.08 20.13
N ASP A 130 -13.33 -3.15 20.23
CA ASP A 130 -12.48 -2.95 21.40
C ASP A 130 -12.91 -1.76 22.29
N HIS A 131 -13.95 -1.03 21.89
CA HIS A 131 -14.61 0.04 22.63
C HIS A 131 -13.76 1.29 22.81
N ASP A 132 -12.96 1.63 21.79
CA ASP A 132 -12.12 2.83 21.77
C ASP A 132 -12.78 4.05 21.10
N GLY A 133 -13.95 3.85 20.50
CA GLY A 133 -14.73 4.87 19.81
C GLY A 133 -14.46 4.98 18.30
N HIS A 134 -13.64 4.09 17.73
CA HIS A 134 -13.49 3.89 16.30
C HIS A 134 -14.29 2.68 15.83
N ASP A 135 -14.91 2.80 14.66
CA ASP A 135 -15.55 1.65 14.02
C ASP A 135 -14.55 0.87 13.15
N ASN A 136 -14.83 -0.40 12.93
CA ASN A 136 -14.01 -1.30 12.13
C ASN A 136 -13.66 -0.73 10.74
N PHE A 137 -14.57 0.03 10.13
CA PHE A 137 -14.33 0.70 8.86
C PHE A 137 -13.24 1.78 8.96
N SER A 138 -13.32 2.64 9.96
CA SER A 138 -12.32 3.68 10.20
C SER A 138 -10.95 3.06 10.51
N GLU A 139 -10.94 1.97 11.26
CA GLU A 139 -9.73 1.25 11.60
C GLU A 139 -9.07 0.60 10.39
N LEU A 140 -9.84 -0.09 9.55
CA LEU A 140 -9.40 -0.57 8.25
C LEU A 140 -8.82 0.57 7.40
N ALA A 141 -9.54 1.69 7.30
CA ALA A 141 -9.18 2.81 6.45
C ALA A 141 -7.83 3.43 6.84
N PHE A 142 -7.53 3.52 8.14
CA PHE A 142 -6.32 4.18 8.64
C PHE A 142 -5.27 3.22 9.20
N GLY A 143 -5.47 1.90 9.03
CA GLY A 143 -4.48 0.89 9.39
C GLY A 143 -4.34 0.69 10.90
N MET A 144 -5.44 0.82 11.64
CA MET A 144 -5.53 0.52 13.07
C MET A 144 -5.84 -0.97 13.28
N ASP A 145 -5.67 -1.45 14.51
CA ASP A 145 -5.98 -2.81 14.94
C ASP A 145 -7.28 -2.83 15.76
N PRO A 146 -8.41 -3.33 15.22
CA PRO A 146 -9.76 -3.31 15.83
C PRO A 146 -9.93 -4.19 17.06
N THR A 147 -8.83 -4.73 17.57
CA THR A 147 -8.81 -5.59 18.76
C THR A 147 -8.02 -4.96 19.90
N LYS A 148 -7.54 -3.73 19.71
CA LYS A 148 -6.62 -3.04 20.60
C LYS A 148 -6.99 -1.56 20.72
N ALA A 149 -7.63 -1.22 21.82
CA ALA A 149 -8.08 0.15 22.09
C ALA A 149 -6.94 1.20 22.18
N GLU A 150 -5.68 0.76 22.30
CA GLU A 150 -4.50 1.63 22.22
C GLU A 150 -4.00 1.88 20.79
N SER A 151 -4.58 1.22 19.79
CA SER A 151 -4.23 1.38 18.39
C SER A 151 -4.83 2.68 17.86
N HIS A 152 -4.00 3.54 17.30
CA HIS A 152 -4.46 4.83 16.79
C HIS A 152 -3.84 5.16 15.44
N ALA A 153 -4.56 5.97 14.66
CA ALA A 153 -4.10 6.43 13.36
C ALA A 153 -2.79 7.23 13.48
N VAL A 154 -1.81 6.87 12.67
CA VAL A 154 -0.50 7.53 12.65
C VAL A 154 -0.49 8.61 11.58
N ILE A 155 -0.55 9.87 12.00
CA ILE A 155 -0.54 11.06 11.13
C ILE A 155 0.64 11.95 11.50
N PHE A 156 1.49 12.28 10.52
CA PHE A 156 2.67 13.13 10.71
C PHE A 156 2.57 14.43 9.90
N PRO A 157 2.16 15.54 10.52
CA PRO A 157 2.26 16.87 9.92
C PRO A 157 3.68 17.43 10.07
N GLN A 158 4.22 18.02 9.01
CA GLN A 158 5.51 18.68 8.99
C GLN A 158 5.46 19.99 8.20
N MET A 159 6.08 21.05 8.73
CA MET A 159 6.31 22.28 7.98
C MET A 159 7.72 22.28 7.38
N SER A 160 7.85 22.65 6.10
CA SER A 160 9.15 22.77 5.43
C SER A 160 9.18 23.98 4.48
N LEU A 161 10.38 24.35 4.05
CA LEU A 161 10.58 25.34 2.99
C LEU A 161 10.98 24.61 1.70
N VAL A 162 10.18 24.78 0.64
CA VAL A 162 10.46 24.26 -0.69
C VAL A 162 10.56 25.46 -1.63
N ALA A 163 11.73 25.68 -2.25
CA ALA A 163 11.98 26.83 -3.11
C ALA A 163 11.58 28.20 -2.49
N SER A 164 11.88 28.39 -1.20
CA SER A 164 11.51 29.58 -0.40
C SER A 164 10.01 29.75 -0.10
N GLN A 165 9.17 28.80 -0.48
CA GLN A 165 7.77 28.75 -0.08
C GLN A 165 7.60 27.84 1.13
N ARG A 166 6.82 28.27 2.13
CA ARG A 166 6.41 27.39 3.23
C ARG A 166 5.38 26.39 2.72
N VAL A 167 5.60 25.12 3.00
CA VAL A 167 4.72 24.02 2.62
C VAL A 167 4.43 23.19 3.87
N MET A 168 3.16 22.88 4.08
CA MET A 168 2.71 21.87 5.03
C MET A 168 2.67 20.53 4.30
N ARG A 169 3.36 19.55 4.88
CA ARG A 169 3.32 18.15 4.49
C ARG A 169 2.51 17.39 5.51
N VAL A 170 1.66 16.47 5.06
CA VAL A 170 0.97 15.52 5.92
C VAL A 170 1.20 14.15 5.34
N SER A 171 1.82 13.26 6.11
CA SER A 171 1.81 11.83 5.80
C SER A 171 0.93 11.06 6.77
N PHE A 172 0.31 9.99 6.26
CA PHE A 172 -0.47 9.07 7.07
C PHE A 172 -0.53 7.70 6.39
N ARG A 173 -0.82 6.67 7.19
CA ARG A 173 -1.10 5.33 6.68
C ARG A 173 -2.54 5.22 6.24
N ARG A 174 -2.76 4.51 5.12
CA ARG A 174 -4.08 4.15 4.64
C ARG A 174 -4.10 2.72 4.14
N CYS A 175 -5.28 2.12 4.05
CA CYS A 175 -5.46 0.81 3.43
C CYS A 175 -4.83 0.77 2.03
N ALA A 176 -4.03 -0.25 1.75
CA ALA A 176 -3.45 -0.48 0.43
C ALA A 176 -4.52 -0.94 -0.56
N GLY A 177 -4.32 -0.67 -1.84
CA GLY A 177 -5.19 -1.17 -2.89
C GLY A 177 -6.32 -0.20 -3.25
N SER A 178 -7.32 -0.76 -3.93
CA SER A 178 -8.38 0.01 -4.60
C SER A 178 -9.72 0.02 -3.84
N LEU A 179 -9.72 -0.26 -2.54
CA LEU A 179 -10.96 -0.42 -1.77
C LEU A 179 -11.63 0.91 -1.43
N LEU A 180 -10.82 1.92 -1.12
CA LEU A 180 -11.26 3.14 -0.49
C LEU A 180 -10.75 4.35 -1.27
N ASP A 181 -11.61 5.34 -1.44
CA ASP A 181 -11.22 6.68 -1.89
C ASP A 181 -10.96 7.57 -0.69
N TYR A 182 -9.90 8.37 -0.79
CA TYR A 182 -9.47 9.29 0.25
C TYR A 182 -9.52 10.72 -0.28
N SER A 183 -10.06 11.63 0.53
CA SER A 183 -10.01 13.06 0.27
C SER A 183 -9.58 13.81 1.52
N LEU A 184 -8.79 14.88 1.34
CA LEU A 184 -8.53 15.82 2.41
C LEU A 184 -9.57 16.93 2.37
N GLU A 185 -10.16 17.20 3.53
CA GLU A 185 -11.18 18.23 3.72
C GLU A 185 -10.73 19.21 4.79
N ALA A 186 -11.14 20.47 4.65
CA ALA A 186 -10.87 21.50 5.64
C ALA A 186 -12.12 22.14 6.19
N SER A 187 -11.98 22.71 7.38
CA SER A 187 -12.99 23.51 8.05
C SER A 187 -12.35 24.57 8.93
N SER A 188 -12.95 25.75 9.05
CA SER A 188 -12.50 26.80 9.96
C SER A 188 -12.83 26.50 11.43
N ASP A 189 -13.90 25.75 11.66
CA ASP A 189 -14.64 25.69 12.92
C ASP A 189 -15.31 24.33 13.14
N LEU A 190 -14.77 23.29 12.49
CA LEU A 190 -15.25 21.90 12.48
C LEU A 190 -16.57 21.66 11.74
N PHE A 191 -17.23 22.71 11.19
CA PHE A 191 -18.37 22.57 10.30
C PHE A 191 -18.68 23.87 9.52
N PRO A 192 -18.89 23.84 8.19
CA PRO A 192 -18.93 22.69 7.30
C PRO A 192 -17.53 22.21 6.88
N TRP A 193 -17.47 21.03 6.26
CA TRP A 193 -16.26 20.46 5.68
C TRP A 193 -16.30 20.54 4.16
N SER A 194 -15.22 21.02 3.53
CA SER A 194 -15.12 21.12 2.08
C SER A 194 -13.76 20.67 1.56
N ALA A 195 -13.78 19.80 0.54
CA ALA A 195 -12.56 19.37 -0.17
C ALA A 195 -11.97 20.50 -1.04
N GLY A 196 -12.81 21.36 -1.62
CA GLY A 196 -12.41 22.41 -2.57
C GLY A 196 -11.61 23.58 -1.98
N THR A 197 -11.53 23.69 -0.66
CA THR A 197 -10.75 24.74 0.03
C THR A 197 -9.28 24.34 0.20
N VAL A 198 -8.97 23.05 0.06
CA VAL A 198 -7.62 22.52 0.26
C VAL A 198 -6.96 22.32 -1.09
N ARG A 199 -5.95 23.14 -1.40
CA ARG A 199 -5.05 22.86 -2.53
C ARG A 199 -3.99 21.86 -2.08
N VAL A 200 -4.36 20.60 -2.13
CA VAL A 200 -3.49 19.45 -1.88
C VAL A 200 -2.98 18.86 -3.17
N THR A 201 -1.70 18.51 -3.17
CA THR A 201 -1.11 17.65 -4.17
C THR A 201 -0.59 16.41 -3.46
N GLU A 202 -1.06 15.23 -3.86
CA GLU A 202 -0.41 13.98 -3.46
C GLU A 202 0.99 13.96 -4.08
N VAL A 203 1.99 13.70 -3.25
CA VAL A 203 3.40 13.76 -3.64
C VAL A 203 3.86 12.36 -3.97
N GLY A 204 4.06 12.10 -5.26
CA GLY A 204 4.56 10.82 -5.74
C GLY A 204 3.52 9.69 -5.60
N LEU A 205 4.01 8.45 -5.57
CA LEU A 205 3.20 7.26 -5.38
C LEU A 205 3.15 6.90 -3.89
N ALA A 206 2.07 6.26 -3.48
CA ALA A 206 1.95 5.69 -2.14
C ALA A 206 3.12 4.73 -1.85
N ARG A 207 3.80 4.94 -0.73
CA ARG A 207 4.94 4.12 -0.31
C ARG A 207 4.44 2.83 0.31
N ASN A 208 4.75 1.70 -0.32
CA ASN A 208 4.55 0.40 0.30
C ASN A 208 5.53 0.22 1.48
N LEU A 209 5.00 -0.20 2.62
CA LEU A 209 5.77 -0.36 3.86
C LEU A 209 6.36 -1.76 4.01
N PHE A 210 5.85 -2.74 3.25
CA PHE A 210 6.26 -4.14 3.30
C PHE A 210 6.22 -4.77 4.70
N ASP A 211 5.45 -4.19 5.63
CA ASP A 211 5.36 -4.61 7.04
C ASP A 211 4.21 -5.61 7.30
N GLY A 212 3.50 -6.04 6.25
CA GLY A 212 2.40 -7.00 6.35
C GLY A 212 1.13 -6.44 7.01
N SER A 213 1.07 -5.11 7.19
CA SER A 213 -0.12 -4.44 7.72
C SER A 213 -1.25 -4.37 6.70
N GLY A 214 -0.98 -4.54 5.40
CA GLY A 214 -1.94 -4.22 4.35
C GLY A 214 -2.11 -2.71 4.12
N THR A 215 -1.17 -1.89 4.61
CA THR A 215 -1.24 -0.43 4.51
C THR A 215 -0.12 0.14 3.64
N VAL A 216 -0.38 1.34 3.13
CA VAL A 216 0.59 2.17 2.42
C VAL A 216 0.68 3.52 3.11
N GLU A 217 1.83 4.17 3.02
CA GLU A 217 1.96 5.56 3.45
C GLU A 217 1.78 6.49 2.25
N VAL A 218 0.94 7.50 2.42
CA VAL A 218 0.78 8.59 1.46
C VAL A 218 1.31 9.90 2.02
N LEU A 219 1.75 10.78 1.13
CA LEU A 219 2.26 12.10 1.46
C LEU A 219 1.49 13.15 0.66
N TYR A 220 0.89 14.10 1.36
CA TYR A 220 0.24 15.26 0.75
C TYR A 220 1.04 16.53 1.04
N GLU A 221 1.15 17.39 0.04
CA GLU A 221 1.72 18.72 0.16
C GLU A 221 0.65 19.80 -0.04
N MET A 222 0.70 20.81 0.82
CA MET A 222 -0.13 22.00 0.77
C MET A 222 0.74 23.25 0.90
N PRO A 223 0.70 24.18 -0.05
CA PRO A 223 1.34 25.48 0.14
C PRO A 223 0.75 26.18 1.37
N ALA A 224 1.59 26.67 2.28
CA ALA A 224 1.13 27.29 3.52
C ALA A 224 0.28 28.55 3.28
N SER A 225 0.49 29.24 2.15
CA SER A 225 -0.33 30.39 1.71
C SER A 225 -1.77 30.01 1.37
N THR A 226 -2.02 28.73 1.07
CA THR A 226 -3.34 28.17 0.74
C THR A 226 -3.79 27.12 1.75
N ALA A 227 -2.99 26.87 2.80
CA ALA A 227 -3.37 26.00 3.87
C ALA A 227 -4.55 26.64 4.61
N PRO A 228 -5.59 25.87 4.96
CA PRO A 228 -6.73 26.40 5.68
C PRO A 228 -6.28 26.91 7.06
N GLN A 229 -6.82 28.05 7.47
CA GLN A 229 -6.80 28.43 8.88
C GLN A 229 -7.90 27.61 9.57
N GLY A 230 -7.53 26.60 10.36
CA GLY A 230 -8.47 25.75 11.07
C GLY A 230 -8.06 24.28 11.07
N PHE A 231 -9.02 23.43 10.80
CA PHE A 231 -8.94 21.97 10.93
C PHE A 231 -8.79 21.30 9.56
N LEU A 232 -8.07 20.19 9.55
CA LEU A 232 -7.96 19.25 8.44
C LEU A 232 -8.49 17.90 8.90
N ARG A 233 -9.18 17.20 8.00
CA ARG A 233 -9.47 15.78 8.17
C ARG A 233 -9.19 15.03 6.89
N VAL A 234 -8.87 13.76 7.04
CA VAL A 234 -8.88 12.80 5.94
C VAL A 234 -10.22 12.09 5.99
N ARG A 235 -10.94 12.09 4.88
CA ARG A 235 -12.18 11.35 4.71
C ARG A 235 -11.89 10.13 3.85
N ALA A 236 -12.22 8.95 4.36
CA ALA A 236 -12.24 7.71 3.61
C ALA A 236 -13.68 7.36 3.23
N VAL A 237 -13.91 6.88 2.00
CA VAL A 237 -15.20 6.37 1.55
C VAL A 237 -15.00 5.05 0.78
N PRO A 238 -15.92 4.08 0.92
CA PRO A 238 -15.88 2.87 0.09
C PRO A 238 -16.00 3.21 -1.39
N ARG A 239 -15.23 2.52 -2.23
CA ARG A 239 -15.48 2.51 -3.68
C ARG A 239 -16.70 1.65 -4.01
N PRO A 240 -17.49 2.04 -5.04
CA PRO A 240 -18.64 1.26 -5.49
C PRO A 240 -18.25 -0.05 -6.20
#